data_AF-A0A238H6V1-F1
#
_entry.id   AF-A0A238H6V1-F1
#
_cell.length_a   1.000
_cell.length_b   1.000
_cell.length_c   1.000
_cell.angle_alpha   90.00
_cell.angle_beta   90.00
_cell.angle_gamma   90.00
#
_symmetry.space_group_name_H-M   'P 1'
#
loop_
_entity.id
_entity.type
_entity.pdbx_description
1 polymer ?
#
loop_
_entity_poly.entity_id
_entity_poly.type
_entity_poly.pdbx_seq_one_letter_code
_entity_poly.pdbx_strand_id
1 'polypeptide(L)'
;MQEHEKTILELIVMGAAIGIAKVFVGDEQLTFRLVVGRAMLGSATSMIAGVALLQIPDLPPMALLGLGSALGIVGSQYLEVLLRRKAKVIFGEK
;
A
#
# COMPACT_ATOMS: atom_id res chain seq x y z
N MET A 1 19.45 -20.81 -13.74
CA MET A 1 19.13 -19.93 -12.60
C MET A 1 17.93 -20.54 -11.92
N GLN A 2 18.09 -20.97 -10.67
CA GLN A 2 16.98 -21.54 -9.91
C GLN A 2 15.85 -20.50 -9.78
N GLU A 3 14.61 -20.97 -9.74
CA GLU A 3 13.43 -20.10 -9.58
C GLU A 3 13.57 -19.17 -8.36
N HIS A 4 14.21 -19.64 -7.29
CA HIS A 4 14.44 -18.85 -6.07
C HIS A 4 15.40 -17.67 -6.29
N GLU A 5 16.43 -17.84 -7.13
CA GLU A 5 17.36 -16.74 -7.45
C GLU A 5 16.64 -15.65 -8.23
N LYS A 6 15.73 -16.03 -9.15
CA LYS A 6 14.88 -15.07 -9.88
C LYS A 6 13.92 -14.34 -8.96
N THR A 7 13.23 -15.04 -8.06
CA THR A 7 12.33 -14.40 -7.09
C THR A 7 13.09 -13.41 -6.20
N ILE A 8 14.29 -13.78 -5.72
CA ILE A 8 15.12 -12.88 -4.92
C ILE A 8 15.53 -11.64 -5.73
N LEU A 9 15.92 -11.83 -6.99
CA LEU A 9 16.30 -10.73 -7.87
C LEU A 9 15.11 -9.78 -8.13
N GLU A 10 13.93 -10.32 -8.39
CA GLU A 10 12.69 -9.54 -8.57
C GLU A 10 12.33 -8.75 -7.31
N LEU A 11 12.45 -9.35 -6.12
CA LEU A 11 12.23 -8.68 -4.85
C LEU A 11 13.22 -7.53 -4.62
N ILE A 12 14.49 -7.72 -4.98
CA ILE A 12 15.51 -6.66 -4.90
C ILE A 12 15.17 -5.50 -5.84
N VAL A 13 14.83 -5.80 -7.10
CA VAL A 13 14.46 -4.79 -8.11
C VAL A 13 13.22 -4.02 -7.66
N MET A 14 12.20 -4.72 -7.14
CA MET A 14 10.99 -4.10 -6.64
C MET A 14 11.26 -3.25 -5.39
N GLY A 15 12.12 -3.72 -4.48
CA GLY A 15 12.56 -2.95 -3.31
C GLY A 15 13.28 -1.66 -3.69
N ALA A 16 14.17 -1.72 -4.70
CA ALA A 16 14.84 -0.54 -5.24
C ALA A 16 13.85 0.45 -5.88
N ALA A 17 12.91 -0.04 -6.68
CA ALA A 17 11.87 0.78 -7.31
C ALA A 17 10.98 1.48 -6.26
N ILE A 18 10.57 0.77 -5.21
CA ILE A 18 9.80 1.33 -4.09
C ILE A 18 10.64 2.37 -3.32
N GLY A 19 11.93 2.11 -3.13
CA GLY A 19 12.87 3.05 -2.50
C GLY A 19 12.93 4.38 -3.24
N ILE A 20 13.06 4.34 -4.58
CA ILE A 20 13.03 5.53 -5.44
C ILE A 20 11.68 6.24 -5.34
N ALA A 21 10.57 5.50 -5.41
CA ALA A 21 9.23 6.07 -5.28
C ALA A 21 9.05 6.80 -3.93
N LYS A 22 9.57 6.24 -2.83
CA LYS A 22 9.53 6.90 -1.52
C LYS A 22 10.30 8.21 -1.47
N VAL A 23 11.48 8.27 -2.10
CA VAL A 23 12.26 9.52 -2.19
C VAL A 23 11.46 10.61 -2.91
N PHE A 24 10.70 10.25 -3.95
CA PHE A 24 9.82 11.18 -4.67
C PHE A 24 8.58 11.61 -3.85
N VAL A 25 8.05 10.75 -2.99
CA VAL A 25 6.83 11.02 -2.20
C VAL A 25 7.13 11.84 -0.92
N GLY A 26 8.39 11.95 -0.52
CA GLY A 26 8.84 12.82 0.58
C GLY A 26 8.99 12.09 1.93
N ASP A 27 9.85 12.64 2.78
CA ASP A 27 10.27 12.05 4.05
C ASP A 27 9.23 12.32 5.14
N GLU A 28 8.21 11.45 5.20
CA GLU A 28 7.27 11.47 6.29
C GLU A 28 7.78 10.56 7.41
N GLN A 29 7.96 11.12 8.61
CA GLN A 29 8.48 10.37 9.77
C GLN A 29 7.68 9.08 9.98
N LEU A 30 8.31 7.95 9.68
CA LEU A 30 7.74 6.61 9.85
C LEU A 30 7.66 6.29 11.35
N THR A 31 6.56 6.66 11.98
CA THR A 31 6.25 6.19 13.34
C THR A 31 5.69 4.77 13.28
N PHE A 32 5.94 3.95 14.30
CA PHE A 32 5.45 2.56 14.37
C PHE A 32 3.93 2.46 14.16
N ARG A 33 3.17 3.43 14.70
CA ARG A 33 1.72 3.53 14.52
C ARG A 33 1.30 3.74 13.05
N LEU A 34 2.12 4.47 12.28
CA LEU A 34 1.89 4.73 10.87
C LEU A 34 2.15 3.49 10.01
N VAL A 35 3.21 2.73 10.34
CA VAL A 35 3.57 1.49 9.64
C VAL A 35 2.46 0.45 9.78
N VAL A 36 1.97 0.24 11.01
CA VAL A 36 0.86 -0.70 11.26
C VAL A 36 -0.42 -0.22 10.55
N GLY A 37 -0.72 1.08 10.59
CA GLY A 37 -1.87 1.65 9.88
C GLY A 37 -1.80 1.45 8.37
N ARG A 38 -0.68 1.80 7.73
CA ARG A 38 -0.46 1.62 6.28
C ARG A 38 -0.49 0.13 5.88
N ALA A 39 0.07 -0.74 6.70
CA ALA A 39 0.04 -2.19 6.47
C ALA A 39 -1.40 -2.73 6.50
N MET A 40 -2.21 -2.35 7.50
CA MET A 40 -3.62 -2.73 7.54
C MET A 40 -4.41 -2.21 6.34
N LEU A 41 -4.15 -0.97 5.93
CA LEU A 41 -4.82 -0.36 4.77
C LEU A 41 -4.47 -1.09 3.48
N GLY A 42 -3.18 -1.38 3.25
CA GLY A 42 -2.73 -2.16 2.10
C GLY A 42 -3.36 -3.55 2.06
N SER A 43 -3.41 -4.24 3.20
CA SER A 43 -4.05 -5.55 3.33
C SER A 43 -5.56 -5.51 3.04
N ALA A 44 -6.27 -4.50 3.56
CA ALA A 44 -7.70 -4.34 3.29
C ALA A 44 -7.98 -4.07 1.80
N THR A 45 -7.17 -3.23 1.15
CA THR A 45 -7.33 -2.96 -0.30
C THR A 45 -6.95 -4.15 -1.17
N SER A 46 -5.99 -4.97 -0.74
CA SER A 46 -5.67 -6.25 -1.38
C SER A 46 -6.84 -7.25 -1.28
N MET A 47 -7.50 -7.30 -0.11
CA MET A 47 -8.71 -8.11 0.06
C MET A 47 -9.84 -7.63 -0.87
N ILE A 48 -10.05 -6.32 -1.00
CA ILE A 48 -11.05 -5.75 -1.91
C ILE A 48 -10.74 -6.12 -3.37
N ALA A 49 -9.46 -6.09 -3.77
CA ALA A 49 -9.06 -6.59 -5.08
C ALA A 49 -9.43 -8.08 -5.24
N GLY A 50 -9.16 -8.92 -4.25
CA GLY A 50 -9.59 -10.32 -4.26
C GLY A 50 -11.11 -10.50 -4.40
N VAL A 51 -11.91 -9.66 -3.72
CA VAL A 51 -13.38 -9.65 -3.85
C VAL A 51 -13.82 -9.21 -5.25
N ALA A 52 -13.13 -8.26 -5.87
CA ALA A 52 -13.42 -7.84 -7.24
C ALA A 52 -13.24 -9.01 -8.24
N LEU A 53 -12.25 -9.88 -8.02
CA LEU A 53 -12.06 -11.09 -8.83
C LEU A 53 -13.20 -12.10 -8.63
N LEU A 54 -13.77 -12.18 -7.42
CA LEU A 54 -14.96 -13.03 -7.17
C LEU A 54 -16.21 -12.51 -7.88
N GLN A 55 -16.35 -11.19 -8.04
CA GLN A 55 -17.49 -10.60 -8.76
C GLN A 55 -17.32 -10.64 -10.28
N ILE A 56 -16.09 -10.56 -10.77
CA ILE A 56 -15.77 -10.62 -12.20
C ILE A 56 -14.67 -11.68 -12.40
N PRO A 57 -15.05 -12.95 -12.64
CA PRO A 57 -14.10 -14.05 -12.74
C PRO A 57 -13.12 -13.94 -13.92
N ASP A 58 -13.54 -13.28 -15.00
CA ASP A 58 -12.73 -13.05 -16.21
C ASP A 58 -11.93 -11.74 -16.17
N LEU A 59 -11.70 -11.17 -14.98
CA LEU A 59 -10.94 -9.93 -14.87
C LEU A 59 -9.46 -10.21 -15.20
N PRO A 60 -8.86 -9.52 -16.20
CA PRO A 60 -7.47 -9.74 -16.55
C PRO A 60 -6.56 -9.40 -15.36
N PRO A 61 -5.50 -10.19 -15.09
CA PRO A 61 -4.65 -10.02 -13.89
C PRO A 61 -4.06 -8.62 -13.76
N MET A 62 -3.72 -7.97 -14.88
CA MET A 62 -3.21 -6.60 -14.90
C MET A 62 -4.25 -5.57 -14.46
N ALA A 63 -5.53 -5.76 -14.80
CA ALA A 63 -6.61 -4.88 -14.37
C ALA A 63 -6.89 -5.04 -12.87
N LEU A 64 -6.80 -6.27 -12.35
CA LEU A 64 -6.93 -6.54 -10.92
C LEU A 64 -5.81 -5.85 -10.12
N LEU A 65 -4.56 -6.01 -10.57
CA LEU A 65 -3.39 -5.38 -9.96
C LEU A 65 -3.50 -3.84 -10.05
N GLY A 66 -3.96 -3.31 -11.19
CA GLY A 66 -4.21 -1.88 -11.37
C GLY A 66 -5.28 -1.34 -10.41
N LEU A 67 -6.42 -2.04 -10.28
CA LEU A 67 -7.49 -1.65 -9.36
C LEU A 67 -7.06 -1.75 -7.90
N GLY A 68 -6.43 -2.86 -7.50
CA GLY A 68 -5.94 -3.06 -6.14
C GLY A 68 -4.89 -2.03 -5.74
N SER A 69 -3.95 -1.72 -6.64
CA SER A 69 -2.90 -0.72 -6.39
C SER A 69 -3.46 0.70 -6.35
N ALA A 70 -4.36 1.06 -7.27
CA ALA A 70 -4.99 2.38 -7.28
C ALA A 70 -5.81 2.60 -5.99
N LEU A 71 -6.67 1.64 -5.62
CA LEU A 71 -7.46 1.71 -4.40
C LEU A 71 -6.57 1.67 -3.15
N GLY A 72 -5.50 0.86 -3.16
CA GLY A 72 -4.50 0.79 -2.10
C GLY A 72 -3.80 2.11 -1.84
N ILE A 73 -3.29 2.76 -2.89
CA ILE A 73 -2.56 4.00 -2.77
C ILE A 73 -3.50 5.15 -2.38
N VAL A 74 -4.63 5.30 -3.08
CA VAL A 74 -5.58 6.39 -2.79
C VAL A 74 -6.22 6.22 -1.42
N GLY A 75 -6.63 4.99 -1.08
CA GLY A 75 -7.24 4.67 0.20
C GLY A 75 -6.26 4.87 1.36
N SER A 76 -5.01 4.41 1.21
CA SER A 76 -4.00 4.61 2.26
C SER A 76 -3.65 6.08 2.48
N GLN A 77 -3.48 6.87 1.41
CA GLN A 77 -3.23 8.31 1.52
C GLN A 77 -4.41 9.07 2.16
N TYR A 78 -5.65 8.80 1.74
CA TYR A 78 -6.83 9.47 2.30
C TYR A 78 -7.04 9.14 3.77
N LEU A 79 -6.93 7.85 4.15
CA LEU A 79 -7.08 7.46 5.54
C LEU A 79 -5.95 7.96 6.42
N GLU A 80 -4.74 8.05 5.88
CA GLU A 80 -3.62 8.65 6.61
C GLU A 80 -3.85 10.11 6.94
N VAL A 81 -4.34 10.91 5.98
CA VAL A 81 -4.72 12.31 6.24
C VAL A 81 -5.83 12.40 7.28
N LEU A 82 -6.82 11.49 7.21
CA LEU A 82 -7.91 11.42 8.18
C LEU A 82 -7.42 11.06 9.58
N LEU A 83 -6.55 10.05 9.70
CA LEU A 83 -5.94 9.63 10.97
C LEU A 83 -5.05 10.74 11.55
N ARG A 84 -4.25 11.43 10.73
CA ARG A 84 -3.45 12.58 11.17
C ARG A 84 -4.34 13.71 11.70
N ARG A 85 -5.45 14.02 11.02
CA ARG A 85 -6.44 15.00 11.50
C ARG A 85 -7.07 14.57 12.82
N LYS A 86 -7.54 13.32 12.93
CA LYS A 86 -8.15 12.78 14.16
C LYS A 86 -7.16 12.72 15.32
N ALA A 87 -5.93 12.28 15.07
CA ALA A 87 -4.87 12.23 16.07
C ALA A 87 -4.52 13.65 16.57
N LYS A 88 -4.47 14.65 15.70
CA LYS A 88 -4.27 16.05 16.10
C LYS A 88 -5.44 16.60 16.93
N VAL A 89 -6.66 16.14 16.69
CA VAL A 89 -7.85 16.51 17.49
C VAL A 89 -7.86 15.79 18.84
N ILE A 90 -7.35 14.56 18.93
CA ILE A 90 -7.37 13.75 20.15
C ILE A 90 -6.16 14.04 21.07
N PHE A 91 -4.98 14.27 20.49
CA PHE A 91 -3.73 14.58 21.22
C PHE A 91 -3.39 16.08 21.23
N GLY A 92 -4.15 16.92 20.53
CA GLY A 92 -4.06 18.37 20.67
C GLY A 92 -4.79 18.78 21.94
N GLU A 93 -4.07 18.71 23.06
CA GLU A 93 -4.47 19.33 24.33
C GLU A 93 -4.88 20.80 24.09
N LYS A 94 -6.03 21.14 24.66
CA LYS A 94 -6.23 22.45 25.27
C LYS A 94 -5.60 22.41 26.65
#